data_AF-A0A7T3R172-F1
#
_entry.id   AF-A0A7T3R172-F1
#
_cell.length_a   1.000
_cell.length_b   1.000
_cell.length_c   1.000
_cell.angle_alpha   90.00
_cell.angle_beta   90.00
_cell.angle_gamma   90.00
#
_symmetry.space_group_name_H-M   'P 1'
#
loop_
_entity.id
_entity.type
_entity.pdbx_description
1 polymer ?
#
loop_
_entity_poly.entity_id
_entity_poly.type
_entity_poly.pdbx_seq_one_letter_code
_entity_poly.pdbx_strand_id
1 'polypeptide(L)'
;MKSMNYPRKGKFIPFIILQYSGLLSLPDYYEYKWMNILHKHLYSAAIYASVALVSLPLVLESAIFYAIHDTTELLRRLFEAFGCFIFLTVSFVASFKVNIILTLYHDVREKILTKANPKIYEKYEKQANFYQRVTLTLCVSLLVSFIVETWSPMTTRNCEVYKNVYHLKPPYRKLPLTIRTPFLDSYPWPVYIFLYVSEMHLCFLCFASFYFVSGLQTTIALPLTGQYEMLCEFIRLIGREHRDVNGERVFYTDIANGNFLYRTETELFGKHRLQRMTQSNRREKYKIYEKYFVRGIIIRHQKLISCKQRYQDLMSSLFDNLMLVPVFAMVVIAFYQMFFLRDQLFTVEGVKILIEFLIMVVVESQFVEVSEKMDDCHQAIVTTISESNWYLCAPEVRRDLCLVIRRCQQPNHLTFLSGLLVMNHSLIVYWLRFSFSFINFMKVTEVQAVILSKDSQALLPSPTSRLHVRRIDQLSHRGRRKGFGFPDEVSSYFS
;
A
#
# COMPACT_ATOMS: atom_id res chain seq x y z
N MET A 1 -9.42 33.23 -3.65
CA MET A 1 -9.46 31.82 -3.20
C MET A 1 -10.14 31.80 -1.83
N LYS A 2 -11.27 31.11 -1.66
CA LYS A 2 -11.81 30.84 -0.32
C LYS A 2 -10.74 30.05 0.45
N SER A 3 -10.37 30.48 1.65
CA SER A 3 -9.48 29.69 2.51
C SER A 3 -10.11 28.31 2.68
N MET A 4 -9.38 27.26 2.29
CA MET A 4 -9.80 25.91 2.65
C MET A 4 -9.76 25.86 4.18
N ASN A 5 -10.91 25.71 4.84
CA ASN A 5 -10.94 25.40 6.26
C ASN A 5 -10.36 24.00 6.42
N TYR A 6 -9.07 23.94 6.72
CA TYR A 6 -8.37 22.68 6.96
C TYR A 6 -9.08 21.87 8.06
N PRO A 7 -9.14 20.54 7.93
CA PRO A 7 -9.84 19.69 8.88
C PRO A 7 -9.34 19.91 10.31
N ARG A 8 -10.27 20.00 11.28
CA ARG A 8 -9.98 20.23 12.72
C ARG A 8 -8.76 19.41 13.21
N LYS A 9 -7.84 20.08 13.91
CA LYS A 9 -6.50 19.63 14.36
C LYS A 9 -6.41 18.20 14.95
N GLY A 10 -7.48 17.65 15.51
CA GLY A 10 -7.46 16.35 16.19
C GLY A 10 -7.41 15.09 15.31
N LYS A 11 -7.82 15.14 14.04
CA LYS A 11 -7.84 13.95 13.15
C LYS A 11 -6.63 13.85 12.20
N PHE A 12 -5.65 14.77 12.31
CA PHE A 12 -4.58 14.95 11.33
C PHE A 12 -3.16 15.00 11.94
N ILE A 13 -2.97 14.38 13.11
CA ILE A 13 -1.66 14.28 13.79
C ILE A 13 -0.53 13.79 12.84
N PRO A 14 -0.73 12.82 11.93
CA PRO A 14 0.34 12.35 11.04
C PRO A 14 0.82 13.41 10.05
N PHE A 15 -0.09 14.22 9.49
CA PHE A 15 0.28 15.31 8.59
C PHE A 15 1.10 16.38 9.31
N ILE A 16 0.79 16.63 10.58
CA ILE A 16 1.52 17.58 11.42
C ILE A 16 2.92 17.03 11.70
N ILE A 17 3.06 15.74 12.04
CA ILE A 17 4.36 15.09 12.23
C ILE A 17 5.19 15.17 10.94
N LEU A 18 4.60 14.81 9.79
CA LEU A 18 5.28 14.86 8.50
C LEU A 18 5.65 16.29 8.09
N GLN A 19 4.80 17.28 8.40
CA GLN A 19 5.09 18.70 8.20
C GLN A 19 6.33 19.16 8.97
N TYR A 20 6.37 18.86 10.26
CA TYR A 20 7.47 19.26 11.15
C TYR A 20 8.77 18.53 10.82
N SER A 21 8.68 17.29 10.32
CA SER A 21 9.85 16.57 9.80
C SER A 21 10.37 17.09 8.46
N GLY A 22 9.66 18.02 7.82
CA GLY A 22 10.00 18.52 6.49
C GLY A 22 9.66 17.57 5.34
N LEU A 23 9.11 16.38 5.60
CA LEU A 23 8.72 15.42 4.56
C LEU A 23 7.46 15.86 3.79
N LEU A 24 6.58 16.62 4.42
CA LEU A 24 5.37 17.14 3.80
C LEU A 24 5.34 18.67 3.96
N SER A 25 4.76 19.35 2.99
CA SER A 25 4.48 20.79 3.07
C SER A 25 2.99 21.00 2.84
N LEU A 26 2.28 21.28 3.93
CA LEU A 26 0.88 21.64 3.96
C LEU A 26 0.74 23.01 3.29
N PRO A 27 -0.14 23.13 2.28
CA PRO A 27 -0.46 24.41 1.69
C PRO A 27 -1.01 25.34 2.77
N ASP A 28 -0.67 26.63 2.67
CA ASP A 28 -1.14 27.70 3.57
C ASP A 28 -0.86 27.46 5.06
N TYR A 29 0.13 26.63 5.41
CA TYR A 29 0.57 26.46 6.80
C TYR A 29 1.20 27.74 7.35
N TYR A 30 2.10 28.33 6.57
CA TYR A 30 2.65 29.65 6.84
C TYR A 30 1.74 30.74 6.26
N GLU A 31 1.59 31.83 7.00
CA GLU A 31 0.83 33.02 6.58
C GLU A 31 1.39 33.63 5.28
N TYR A 32 2.70 33.51 5.07
CA TYR A 32 3.38 33.97 3.86
C TYR A 32 3.56 32.87 2.82
N LYS A 33 3.02 33.11 1.62
CA LYS A 33 3.06 32.17 0.47
C LYS A 33 4.48 31.73 0.08
N TRP A 34 5.47 32.62 0.18
CA TRP A 34 6.86 32.31 -0.17
C TRP A 34 7.51 31.34 0.83
N MET A 35 7.15 31.37 2.12
CA MET A 35 7.63 30.41 3.12
C MET A 35 7.12 29.00 2.83
N ASN A 36 5.87 28.87 2.39
CA ASN A 36 5.32 27.57 1.95
C ASN A 36 6.07 27.04 0.71
N ILE A 37 6.42 27.93 -0.24
CA ILE A 37 7.21 27.57 -1.43
C ILE A 37 8.63 27.14 -1.02
N LEU A 38 9.28 27.88 -0.12
CA LEU A 38 10.63 27.57 0.37
C LEU A 38 10.66 26.24 1.14
N HIS A 39 9.71 26.03 2.06
CA HIS A 39 9.58 24.78 2.81
C HIS A 39 9.30 23.60 1.88
N LYS A 40 8.42 23.80 0.90
CA LYS A 40 8.06 22.77 -0.07
C LYS A 40 9.21 22.43 -1.02
N HIS A 41 9.86 23.41 -1.63
CA HIS A 41 10.77 23.15 -2.75
C HIS A 41 12.24 23.12 -2.35
N LEU A 42 12.66 23.84 -1.31
CA LEU A 42 14.04 23.82 -0.83
C LEU A 42 14.22 22.84 0.32
N TYR A 43 13.43 22.96 1.38
CA TYR A 43 13.64 22.18 2.60
C TYR A 43 13.26 20.71 2.43
N SER A 44 12.03 20.43 1.96
CA SER A 44 11.60 19.04 1.76
C SER A 44 12.42 18.33 0.70
N ALA A 45 12.69 18.99 -0.44
CA ALA A 45 13.48 18.40 -1.51
C ALA A 45 14.94 18.16 -1.09
N ALA A 46 15.54 19.06 -0.30
CA ALA A 46 16.88 18.85 0.24
C ALA A 46 16.91 17.68 1.25
N ILE A 47 15.88 17.51 2.08
CA ILE A 47 15.76 16.35 3.00
C ILE A 47 15.57 15.06 2.20
N TYR A 48 14.69 15.04 1.19
CA TYR A 48 14.51 13.87 0.34
C TYR A 48 15.79 13.52 -0.42
N ALA A 49 16.47 14.52 -0.99
CA ALA A 49 17.72 14.30 -1.70
C ALA A 49 18.83 13.83 -0.75
N SER A 50 18.96 14.40 0.45
CA SER A 50 19.99 13.99 1.40
C SER A 50 19.73 12.59 1.95
N VAL A 51 18.48 12.27 2.33
CA VAL A 51 18.14 10.94 2.81
C VAL A 51 18.28 9.92 1.68
N ALA A 52 17.79 10.19 0.46
CA ALA A 52 17.85 9.24 -0.64
C ALA A 52 19.27 9.03 -1.20
N LEU A 53 20.06 10.09 -1.35
CA LEU A 53 21.45 10.00 -1.85
C LEU A 53 22.39 9.34 -0.84
N VAL A 54 22.07 9.41 0.45
CA VAL A 54 22.92 8.82 1.50
C VAL A 54 22.42 7.42 1.86
N SER A 55 21.14 7.23 2.19
CA SER A 55 20.67 5.95 2.71
C SER A 55 20.61 4.86 1.65
N LEU A 56 20.14 5.16 0.43
CA LEU A 56 19.93 4.13 -0.58
C LEU A 56 21.24 3.50 -1.08
N PRO A 57 22.27 4.30 -1.44
CA PRO A 57 23.55 3.74 -1.87
C PRO A 57 24.25 3.01 -0.74
N LEU A 58 24.19 3.50 0.50
CA LEU A 58 24.80 2.83 1.65
C LEU A 58 24.15 1.47 1.95
N VAL A 59 22.82 1.37 1.85
CA VAL A 59 22.12 0.09 2.04
C VAL A 59 22.42 -0.87 0.88
N LEU A 60 22.44 -0.38 -0.36
CA LEU A 60 22.81 -1.20 -1.52
C LEU A 60 24.27 -1.66 -1.47
N GLU A 61 25.19 -0.79 -1.04
CA GLU A 61 26.60 -1.12 -0.83
C GLU A 61 26.74 -2.20 0.25
N SER A 62 26.02 -2.04 1.37
CA SER A 62 25.95 -3.05 2.45
C SER A 62 25.46 -4.41 1.93
N ALA A 63 24.40 -4.41 1.09
CA ALA A 63 23.85 -5.62 0.51
C ALA A 63 24.81 -6.30 -0.48
N ILE A 64 25.37 -5.53 -1.43
CA ILE A 64 26.13 -6.07 -2.56
C ILE A 64 27.55 -6.45 -2.18
N PHE A 65 28.26 -5.62 -1.41
CA PHE A 65 29.68 -5.84 -1.16
C PHE A 65 29.97 -6.69 0.07
N TYR A 66 29.06 -6.68 1.06
CA TYR A 66 29.28 -7.39 2.31
C TYR A 66 28.37 -8.62 2.39
N ALA A 67 27.06 -8.41 2.28
CA ALA A 67 26.10 -9.47 2.52
C ALA A 67 26.04 -10.55 1.42
N ILE A 68 26.66 -10.35 0.25
CA ILE A 68 26.62 -11.30 -0.87
C ILE A 68 27.15 -12.71 -0.51
N HIS A 69 27.99 -12.81 0.51
CA HIS A 69 28.57 -14.07 0.97
C HIS A 69 27.67 -14.86 1.94
N ASP A 70 26.60 -14.23 2.47
CA ASP A 70 25.58 -14.89 3.30
C ASP A 70 24.19 -14.57 2.73
N THR A 71 23.55 -15.56 2.11
CA THR A 71 22.23 -15.41 1.49
C THR A 71 21.17 -14.87 2.45
N THR A 72 21.22 -15.25 3.73
CA THR A 72 20.25 -14.77 4.72
C THR A 72 20.43 -13.28 4.97
N GLU A 73 21.69 -12.87 5.14
CA GLU A 73 22.04 -11.47 5.38
C GLU A 73 21.73 -10.62 4.13
N LEU A 74 22.03 -11.14 2.93
CA LEU A 74 21.72 -10.49 1.66
C LEU A 74 20.23 -10.20 1.53
N LEU A 75 19.39 -11.21 1.76
CA LEU A 75 17.93 -11.07 1.66
C LEU A 75 17.40 -10.09 2.70
N ARG A 76 17.92 -10.11 3.93
CA ARG A 76 17.61 -9.11 4.95
C ARG A 76 17.96 -7.69 4.50
N ARG A 77 19.11 -7.49 3.85
CA ARG A 77 19.53 -6.15 3.41
C ARG A 77 18.76 -5.68 2.20
N LEU A 78 18.40 -6.59 1.30
CA LEU A 78 17.48 -6.30 0.21
C LEU A 78 16.10 -5.91 0.73
N PHE A 79 15.60 -6.55 1.80
CA PHE A 79 14.35 -6.14 2.45
C PHE A 79 14.44 -4.70 2.99
N GLU A 80 15.49 -4.39 3.76
CA GLU A 80 15.70 -3.02 4.26
C GLU A 80 15.86 -2.02 3.10
N ALA A 81 16.59 -2.37 2.04
CA ALA A 81 16.80 -1.54 0.86
C ALA A 81 15.49 -1.22 0.14
N PHE A 82 14.69 -2.25 -0.15
CA PHE A 82 13.40 -2.08 -0.80
C PHE A 82 12.44 -1.30 0.09
N GLY A 83 12.42 -1.55 1.40
CA GLY A 83 11.64 -0.77 2.36
C GLY A 83 12.01 0.72 2.33
N CYS A 84 13.29 1.05 2.40
CA CYS A 84 13.77 2.44 2.29
C CYS A 84 13.46 3.06 0.92
N PHE A 85 13.68 2.31 -0.17
CA PHE A 85 13.36 2.76 -1.53
C PHE A 85 11.87 3.10 -1.68
N ILE A 86 11.00 2.18 -1.25
CA ILE A 86 9.56 2.36 -1.32
C ILE A 86 9.17 3.58 -0.48
N PHE A 87 9.63 3.65 0.76
CA PHE A 87 9.33 4.78 1.63
C PHE A 87 9.72 6.13 1.01
N LEU A 88 10.94 6.24 0.50
CA LEU A 88 11.45 7.50 -0.06
C LEU A 88 10.65 7.91 -1.29
N THR A 89 10.41 6.98 -2.19
CA THR A 89 9.66 7.25 -3.41
C THR A 89 8.20 7.61 -3.10
N VAL A 90 7.51 6.89 -2.20
CA VAL A 90 6.12 7.24 -1.85
C VAL A 90 6.05 8.61 -1.19
N SER A 91 6.92 8.87 -0.23
CA SER A 91 6.94 10.13 0.52
C SER A 91 7.26 11.30 -0.41
N PHE A 92 8.22 11.12 -1.32
CA PHE A 92 8.56 12.08 -2.36
C PHE A 92 7.35 12.37 -3.25
N VAL A 93 6.75 11.35 -3.88
CA VAL A 93 5.59 11.55 -4.77
C VAL A 93 4.41 12.17 -4.01
N ALA A 94 4.14 11.72 -2.77
CA ALA A 94 3.08 12.27 -1.93
C ALA A 94 3.31 13.76 -1.62
N SER A 95 4.55 14.20 -1.39
CA SER A 95 4.88 15.61 -1.15
C SER A 95 4.60 16.48 -2.38
N PHE A 96 4.92 15.99 -3.59
CA PHE A 96 4.58 16.67 -4.85
C PHE A 96 3.06 16.73 -5.08
N LYS A 97 2.34 15.66 -4.70
CA LYS A 97 0.91 15.49 -4.92
C LYS A 97 0.03 15.92 -3.73
N VAL A 98 0.61 16.55 -2.69
CA VAL A 98 -0.09 16.92 -1.45
C VAL A 98 -1.36 17.75 -1.71
N ASN A 99 -1.33 18.66 -2.69
CA ASN A 99 -2.50 19.48 -3.06
C ASN A 99 -3.63 18.62 -3.63
N ILE A 100 -3.30 17.61 -4.45
CA ILE A 100 -4.28 16.68 -5.03
C ILE A 100 -4.85 15.81 -3.91
N ILE A 101 -4.00 15.30 -3.02
CA ILE A 101 -4.40 14.50 -1.85
C ILE A 101 -5.39 15.28 -0.98
N LEU A 102 -5.07 16.52 -0.61
CA LEU A 102 -5.92 17.36 0.23
C LEU A 102 -7.22 17.74 -0.47
N THR A 103 -7.16 18.05 -1.76
CA THR A 103 -8.35 18.36 -2.56
C THR A 103 -9.27 17.14 -2.67
N LEU A 104 -8.71 15.95 -2.94
CA LEU A 104 -9.47 14.71 -3.00
C LEU A 104 -10.08 14.39 -1.64
N TYR A 105 -9.32 14.51 -0.56
CA TYR A 105 -9.82 14.31 0.80
C TYR A 105 -10.98 15.27 1.13
N HIS A 106 -10.82 16.56 0.83
CA HIS A 106 -11.85 17.57 1.03
C HIS A 106 -13.09 17.27 0.17
N ASP A 107 -12.92 16.94 -1.11
CA ASP A 107 -14.02 16.57 -2.01
C ASP A 107 -14.77 15.34 -1.50
N VAL A 108 -14.04 14.31 -1.05
CA VAL A 108 -14.63 13.11 -0.46
C VAL A 108 -15.43 13.47 0.79
N ARG A 109 -14.89 14.32 1.67
CA ARG A 109 -15.52 14.64 2.95
C ARG A 109 -16.71 15.59 2.85
N GLU A 110 -16.60 16.65 2.05
CA GLU A 110 -17.59 17.73 2.01
C GLU A 110 -18.62 17.52 0.90
N LYS A 111 -18.21 16.95 -0.25
CA LYS A 111 -19.09 16.83 -1.42
C LYS A 111 -19.67 15.44 -1.60
N ILE A 112 -18.94 14.42 -1.15
CA ILE A 112 -19.29 13.03 -1.43
C ILE A 112 -19.82 12.35 -0.18
N LEU A 113 -19.23 12.54 0.98
CA LEU A 113 -19.68 11.88 2.20
C LEU A 113 -21.02 12.46 2.62
N THR A 114 -22.06 11.66 2.44
CA THR A 114 -23.39 11.99 2.94
C THR A 114 -23.69 11.14 4.16
N LYS A 115 -24.54 11.68 5.04
CA LYS A 115 -24.99 11.00 6.27
C LYS A 115 -26.45 10.57 6.18
N ALA A 116 -26.94 10.37 4.94
CA ALA A 116 -28.33 10.00 4.68
C ALA A 116 -28.75 8.74 5.46
N ASN A 117 -27.84 7.76 5.60
CA ASN A 117 -28.01 6.64 6.51
C ASN A 117 -26.86 6.62 7.54
N PRO A 118 -27.11 7.04 8.81
CA PRO A 118 -26.07 7.12 9.82
C PRO A 118 -25.51 5.74 10.18
N LYS A 119 -26.31 4.66 10.08
CA LYS A 119 -25.86 3.30 10.39
C LYS A 119 -24.79 2.83 9.41
N ILE A 120 -25.01 3.06 8.11
CA ILE A 120 -24.03 2.71 7.07
C ILE A 120 -22.77 3.57 7.23
N TYR A 121 -22.93 4.88 7.42
CA TYR A 121 -21.80 5.79 7.64
C TYR A 121 -20.96 5.36 8.86
N GLU A 122 -21.58 5.08 10.01
CA GLU A 122 -20.89 4.64 11.22
C GLU A 122 -20.20 3.28 11.06
N LYS A 123 -20.80 2.33 10.33
CA LYS A 123 -20.20 1.03 10.01
C LYS A 123 -18.85 1.21 9.33
N TYR A 124 -18.79 2.01 8.26
CA TYR A 124 -17.54 2.24 7.52
C TYR A 124 -16.55 3.15 8.25
N GLU A 125 -17.01 4.14 9.02
CA GLU A 125 -16.11 4.95 9.86
C GLU A 125 -15.47 4.09 10.98
N LYS A 126 -16.24 3.21 11.63
CA LYS A 126 -15.70 2.25 12.62
C LYS A 126 -14.69 1.29 11.99
N GLN A 127 -14.97 0.79 10.79
CA GLN A 127 -14.07 -0.09 10.06
C GLN A 127 -12.77 0.63 9.67
N ALA A 128 -12.85 1.85 9.13
CA ALA A 128 -11.66 2.65 8.80
C ALA A 128 -10.80 2.93 10.05
N ASN A 129 -11.42 3.34 11.16
CA ASN A 129 -10.73 3.57 12.43
C ASN A 129 -10.13 2.29 13.02
N PHE A 130 -10.75 1.13 12.78
CA PHE A 130 -10.19 -0.16 13.19
C PHE A 130 -8.91 -0.45 12.40
N TYR A 131 -8.94 -0.38 11.07
CA TYR A 131 -7.73 -0.62 10.25
C TYR A 131 -6.60 0.34 10.59
N GLN A 132 -6.90 1.64 10.77
CA GLN A 132 -5.90 2.61 11.18
C GLN A 132 -5.27 2.28 12.54
N ARG A 133 -6.07 1.87 13.52
CA ARG A 133 -5.54 1.46 14.83
C ARG A 133 -4.65 0.23 14.72
N VAL A 134 -5.06 -0.78 13.95
CA VAL A 134 -4.23 -1.98 13.71
C VAL A 134 -2.90 -1.59 13.05
N THR A 135 -2.93 -0.80 11.97
CA THR A 135 -1.71 -0.33 11.30
C THR A 135 -0.83 0.46 12.26
N LEU A 136 -1.39 1.38 13.05
CA LEU A 136 -0.64 2.17 14.04
C LEU A 136 0.01 1.27 15.10
N THR A 137 -0.74 0.31 15.65
CA THR A 137 -0.22 -0.64 16.63
C THR A 137 0.95 -1.41 16.04
N LEU A 138 0.84 -1.93 14.83
CA LEU A 138 1.93 -2.65 14.17
C LEU A 138 3.16 -1.75 13.93
N CYS A 139 2.97 -0.52 13.45
CA CYS A 139 4.08 0.44 13.28
C CYS A 139 4.79 0.73 14.60
N VAL A 140 4.04 0.97 15.69
CA VAL A 140 4.61 1.23 17.02
C VAL A 140 5.31 -0.01 17.55
N SER A 141 4.71 -1.19 17.40
CA SER A 141 5.34 -2.46 17.79
C SER A 141 6.64 -2.70 17.04
N LEU A 142 6.68 -2.40 15.74
CA LEU A 142 7.90 -2.51 14.94
C LEU A 142 8.96 -1.51 15.44
N LEU A 143 8.61 -0.23 15.62
CA LEU A 143 9.53 0.77 16.17
C LEU A 143 10.10 0.37 17.55
N VAL A 144 9.26 -0.18 18.43
CA VAL A 144 9.70 -0.70 19.73
C VAL A 144 10.65 -1.88 19.55
N SER A 145 10.36 -2.80 18.61
CA SER A 145 11.27 -3.92 18.32
C SER A 145 12.64 -3.47 17.82
N PHE A 146 12.72 -2.40 17.03
CA PHE A 146 14.00 -1.78 16.63
C PHE A 146 14.82 -1.29 17.83
N ILE A 147 14.15 -0.65 18.80
CA ILE A 147 14.78 -0.23 20.05
C ILE A 147 15.25 -1.46 20.83
N VAL A 148 14.36 -2.41 21.10
CA VAL A 148 14.67 -3.59 21.91
C VAL A 148 15.77 -4.45 21.28
N GLU A 149 15.75 -4.64 19.95
CA GLU A 149 16.80 -5.36 19.22
C GLU A 149 18.16 -4.70 19.41
N THR A 150 18.23 -3.37 19.32
CA THR A 150 19.48 -2.61 19.48
C THR A 150 20.13 -2.85 20.84
N TRP A 151 19.33 -2.96 21.90
CA TRP A 151 19.81 -3.19 23.27
C TRP A 151 19.89 -4.66 23.66
N SER A 152 19.43 -5.57 22.79
CA SER A 152 19.51 -7.01 23.04
C SER A 152 20.94 -7.54 22.89
N PRO A 153 21.34 -8.55 23.69
CA PRO A 153 22.64 -9.17 23.55
C PRO A 153 22.84 -9.73 22.13
N MET A 154 24.07 -9.65 21.62
CA MET A 154 24.41 -10.28 20.34
C MET A 154 24.39 -11.79 20.47
N THR A 155 23.73 -12.45 19.52
CA THR A 155 23.83 -13.90 19.35
C THR A 155 25.20 -14.26 18.77
N THR A 156 25.66 -15.50 18.99
CA THR A 156 26.93 -15.98 18.42
C THR A 156 26.97 -15.83 16.91
N ARG A 157 25.85 -16.13 16.24
CA ARG A 157 25.69 -15.93 14.78
C ARG A 157 25.93 -14.47 14.38
N ASN A 158 25.36 -13.51 15.11
CA ASN A 158 25.52 -12.10 14.75
C ASN A 158 26.94 -11.61 15.00
N CYS A 159 27.61 -12.09 16.04
CA CYS A 159 29.04 -11.84 16.23
C CYS A 159 29.87 -12.38 15.06
N GLU A 160 29.55 -13.57 14.56
CA GLU A 160 30.22 -14.16 13.39
C GLU A 160 29.95 -13.37 12.11
N VAL A 161 28.70 -12.95 11.87
CA VAL A 161 28.36 -12.08 10.74
C VAL A 161 29.12 -10.75 10.85
N TYR A 162 29.11 -10.09 12.01
CA TYR A 162 29.80 -8.83 12.22
C TYR A 162 31.32 -8.94 12.02
N LYS A 163 31.90 -10.08 12.38
CA LYS A 163 33.33 -10.36 12.20
C LYS A 163 33.68 -10.74 10.75
N ASN A 164 32.95 -11.69 10.18
CA ASN A 164 33.31 -12.34 8.92
C ASN A 164 32.78 -11.58 7.71
N VAL A 165 31.57 -11.03 7.81
CA VAL A 165 30.91 -10.26 6.74
C VAL A 165 31.30 -8.79 6.84
N TYR A 166 31.22 -8.21 8.05
CA TYR A 166 31.44 -6.76 8.21
C TYR A 166 32.87 -6.38 8.62
N HIS A 167 33.73 -7.34 8.96
CA HIS A 167 35.12 -7.10 9.39
C HIS A 167 35.23 -6.11 10.58
N LEU A 168 34.22 -6.09 11.45
CA LEU A 168 34.19 -5.20 12.60
C LEU A 168 35.09 -5.70 13.73
N LYS A 169 35.60 -4.74 14.52
CA LYS A 169 36.37 -5.02 15.74
C LYS A 169 35.44 -5.03 16.96
N PRO A 170 35.65 -5.93 17.94
CA PRO A 170 34.90 -5.91 19.19
C PRO A 170 35.20 -4.64 20.02
N PRO A 171 34.25 -4.17 20.86
CA PRO A 171 32.93 -4.73 21.10
C PRO A 171 31.94 -4.37 20.00
N TYR A 172 31.18 -5.38 19.55
CA TYR A 172 30.14 -5.21 18.54
C TYR A 172 28.92 -4.52 19.15
N ARG A 173 28.36 -3.54 18.44
CA ARG A 173 27.13 -2.84 18.82
C ARG A 173 26.11 -2.96 17.69
N LYS A 174 24.87 -3.27 18.05
CA LYS A 174 23.75 -3.30 17.09
C LYS A 174 23.30 -1.87 16.83
N LEU A 175 22.90 -1.59 15.60
CA LEU A 175 22.20 -0.37 15.22
C LEU A 175 20.77 -0.76 14.82
N PRO A 176 19.78 0.15 14.95
CA PRO A 176 18.39 -0.16 14.62
C PRO A 176 18.24 -0.59 13.17
N LEU A 177 18.73 0.24 12.25
CA LEU A 177 18.91 -0.15 10.87
C LEU A 177 20.33 -0.68 10.77
N THR A 178 20.57 -1.57 9.84
CA THR A 178 21.91 -2.14 9.75
C THR A 178 22.72 -1.43 8.66
N ILE A 179 22.52 -0.12 8.50
CA ILE A 179 23.12 0.67 7.42
C ILE A 179 24.62 0.82 7.68
N ARG A 180 25.44 0.18 6.83
CA ARG A 180 26.89 0.33 6.93
C ARG A 180 27.31 1.67 6.33
N THR A 181 28.09 2.43 7.08
CA THR A 181 28.82 3.60 6.58
C THR A 181 30.29 3.21 6.42
N PRO A 182 30.84 3.18 5.18
CA PRO A 182 32.16 2.60 4.92
C PRO A 182 33.33 3.32 5.62
N PHE A 183 33.12 4.56 6.07
CA PHE A 183 34.16 5.40 6.69
C PHE A 183 33.94 5.68 8.19
N LEU A 184 32.88 5.15 8.78
CA LEU A 184 32.50 5.44 10.17
C LEU A 184 32.44 4.12 10.96
N ASP A 185 33.46 3.90 11.79
CA ASP A 185 33.42 2.82 12.77
C ASP A 185 32.45 3.18 13.90
N SER A 186 31.53 2.29 14.22
CA SER A 186 30.58 2.45 15.34
C SER A 186 31.22 2.24 16.72
N TYR A 187 32.54 2.09 16.78
CA TYR A 187 33.28 1.83 18.02
C TYR A 187 33.28 3.03 18.99
N PRO A 188 33.61 4.28 18.55
CA PRO A 188 33.55 5.43 19.44
C PRO A 188 32.11 5.71 19.88
N TRP A 189 31.90 5.87 21.18
CA TRP A 189 30.59 6.17 21.76
C TRP A 189 29.87 7.37 21.12
N PRO A 190 30.54 8.52 20.87
CA PRO A 190 29.88 9.66 20.24
C PRO A 190 29.37 9.35 18.82
N VAL A 191 30.16 8.61 18.03
CA VAL A 191 29.80 8.19 16.68
C VAL A 191 28.62 7.22 16.71
N TYR A 192 28.66 6.24 17.61
CA TYR A 192 27.56 5.30 17.80
C TYR A 192 26.25 6.00 18.18
N ILE A 193 26.28 6.93 19.14
CA ILE A 193 25.09 7.68 19.57
C ILE A 193 24.52 8.50 18.40
N PHE A 194 25.38 9.15 17.63
CA PHE A 194 24.96 9.91 16.45
C PHE A 194 24.28 8.99 15.42
N LEU A 195 24.91 7.87 15.05
CA LEU A 195 24.35 6.90 14.11
C LEU A 195 23.02 6.34 14.61
N TYR A 196 22.96 5.92 15.88
CA TYR A 196 21.73 5.42 16.51
C TYR A 196 20.58 6.43 16.42
N VAL A 197 20.81 7.69 16.81
CA VAL A 197 19.77 8.73 16.77
C VAL A 197 19.33 8.99 15.33
N SER A 198 20.27 9.03 14.38
CA SER A 198 19.98 9.28 12.97
C SER A 198 19.13 8.17 12.35
N GLU A 199 19.43 6.90 12.63
CA GLU A 199 18.67 5.77 12.11
C GLU A 199 17.32 5.61 12.80
N MET A 200 17.23 5.82 14.12
CA MET A 200 15.95 5.86 14.81
C MET A 200 15.04 6.95 14.25
N HIS A 201 15.61 8.11 13.93
CA HIS A 201 14.87 9.18 13.26
C HIS A 201 14.39 8.74 11.87
N LEU A 202 15.26 8.12 11.07
CA LEU A 202 14.89 7.58 9.76
C LEU A 202 13.77 6.52 9.87
N CYS A 203 13.85 5.59 10.82
CA CYS A 203 12.79 4.61 11.11
C CYS A 203 11.47 5.28 11.44
N PHE A 204 11.49 6.27 12.35
CA PHE A 204 10.29 7.01 12.74
C PHE A 204 9.64 7.70 11.53
N LEU A 205 10.45 8.33 10.67
CA LEU A 205 9.98 8.94 9.43
C LEU A 205 9.39 7.89 8.48
N CYS A 206 10.05 6.74 8.33
CA CYS A 206 9.56 5.62 7.52
C CYS A 206 8.16 5.17 7.96
N PHE A 207 7.98 4.92 9.26
CA PHE A 207 6.69 4.48 9.81
C PHE A 207 5.62 5.57 9.78
N ALA A 208 5.99 6.84 9.96
CA ALA A 208 5.04 7.95 9.87
C ALA A 208 4.46 8.08 8.45
N SER A 209 5.30 8.02 7.41
CA SER A 209 4.83 8.06 6.02
C SER A 209 4.06 6.81 5.64
N PHE A 210 4.52 5.63 6.04
CA PHE A 210 3.80 4.40 5.79
C PHE A 210 2.40 4.42 6.43
N TYR A 211 2.31 4.86 7.69
CA TYR A 211 1.03 5.06 8.38
C TYR A 211 0.14 6.07 7.66
N PHE A 212 0.72 7.15 7.12
CA PHE A 212 0.01 8.14 6.33
C PHE A 212 -0.61 7.54 5.06
N VAL A 213 0.14 6.73 4.30
CA VAL A 213 -0.32 6.13 3.04
C VAL A 213 -1.46 5.14 3.29
N SER A 214 -1.28 4.23 4.26
CA SER A 214 -2.33 3.30 4.70
C SER A 214 -3.55 4.06 5.25
N GLY A 215 -3.30 5.16 5.98
CA GLY A 215 -4.35 6.04 6.49
C GLY A 215 -5.16 6.72 5.37
N LEU A 216 -4.51 7.15 4.29
CA LEU A 216 -5.14 7.78 3.13
C LEU A 216 -6.07 6.81 2.40
N GLN A 217 -5.59 5.57 2.18
CA GLN A 217 -6.38 4.51 1.59
C GLN A 217 -7.64 4.22 2.40
N THR A 218 -7.50 3.97 3.70
CA THR A 218 -8.63 3.63 4.58
C THR A 218 -9.62 4.79 4.72
N THR A 219 -9.16 6.04 4.72
CA THR A 219 -10.04 7.22 4.88
C THR A 219 -10.76 7.64 3.62
N ILE A 220 -10.24 7.34 2.44
CA ILE A 220 -10.90 7.71 1.18
C ILE A 220 -11.76 6.55 0.67
N ALA A 221 -11.21 5.35 0.65
CA ALA A 221 -11.77 4.25 -0.10
C ALA A 221 -12.91 3.52 0.62
N LEU A 222 -12.81 3.34 1.95
CA LEU A 222 -13.89 2.72 2.73
C LEU A 222 -15.15 3.60 2.78
N PRO A 223 -15.05 4.92 3.04
CA PRO A 223 -16.24 5.78 2.98
C PRO A 223 -16.86 5.80 1.59
N LEU A 224 -16.06 5.77 0.52
CA LEU A 224 -16.56 5.68 -0.85
C LEU A 224 -17.39 4.40 -1.07
N THR A 225 -16.94 3.26 -0.55
CA THR A 225 -17.70 2.01 -0.53
C THR A 225 -19.04 2.17 0.20
N GLY A 226 -19.03 2.80 1.37
CA GLY A 226 -20.26 3.10 2.11
C GLY A 226 -21.24 4.00 1.35
N GLN A 227 -20.75 4.92 0.52
CA GLN A 227 -21.61 5.74 -0.33
C GLN A 227 -22.27 4.94 -1.45
N TYR A 228 -21.61 3.90 -1.99
CA TYR A 228 -22.24 2.99 -2.92
C TYR A 228 -23.31 2.13 -2.24
N GLU A 229 -23.06 1.62 -1.03
CA GLU A 229 -24.06 0.87 -0.25
C GLU A 229 -25.32 1.74 0.02
N MET A 230 -25.13 3.01 0.37
CA MET A 230 -26.25 3.95 0.52
C MET A 230 -26.98 4.23 -0.80
N LEU A 231 -26.26 4.31 -1.92
CA LEU A 231 -26.88 4.46 -3.23
C LEU A 231 -27.79 3.27 -3.56
N CYS A 232 -27.37 2.05 -3.20
CA CYS A 232 -28.20 0.85 -3.37
C CYS A 232 -29.52 0.96 -2.59
N GLU A 233 -29.53 1.49 -1.36
CA GLU A 233 -30.79 1.71 -0.63
C GLU A 233 -31.77 2.61 -1.39
N PHE A 234 -31.29 3.67 -2.04
CA PHE A 234 -32.14 4.52 -2.87
C PHE A 234 -32.59 3.82 -4.16
N ILE A 235 -31.75 2.97 -4.75
CA ILE A 235 -32.09 2.18 -5.94
C ILE A 235 -33.22 1.19 -5.63
N ARG A 236 -33.26 0.58 -4.44
CA ARG A 236 -34.35 -0.32 -4.02
C ARG A 236 -35.73 0.35 -4.04
N LEU A 237 -35.77 1.67 -3.91
CA LEU A 237 -37.00 2.46 -3.92
C LEU A 237 -37.52 2.75 -5.34
N ILE A 238 -36.77 2.39 -6.39
CA ILE A 238 -37.20 2.59 -7.78
C ILE A 238 -38.47 1.77 -8.06
N GLY A 239 -39.45 2.42 -8.70
CA GLY A 239 -40.75 1.83 -9.04
C GLY A 239 -41.66 1.54 -7.83
N ARG A 240 -41.28 1.98 -6.62
CA ARG A 240 -42.10 1.87 -5.40
C ARG A 240 -42.66 3.22 -4.98
N GLU A 241 -43.77 3.20 -4.26
CA GLU A 241 -44.23 4.39 -3.53
C GLU A 241 -43.29 4.64 -2.35
N HIS A 242 -42.73 5.85 -2.26
CA HIS A 242 -41.82 6.21 -1.19
C HIS A 242 -42.63 6.64 0.03
N ARG A 243 -42.43 5.92 1.14
CA ARG A 243 -43.12 6.17 2.41
C ARG A 243 -42.12 6.21 3.56
N ASP A 244 -42.37 7.08 4.54
CA ASP A 244 -41.61 7.17 5.78
C ASP A 244 -41.97 6.02 6.75
N VAL A 245 -41.23 5.91 7.86
CA VAL A 245 -41.47 4.96 8.97
C VAL A 245 -42.90 5.06 9.51
N ASN A 246 -43.50 6.25 9.46
CA ASN A 246 -44.89 6.50 9.86
C ASN A 246 -45.93 6.15 8.76
N GLY A 247 -45.48 5.65 7.60
CA GLY A 247 -46.33 5.30 6.46
C GLY A 247 -46.75 6.48 5.58
N GLU A 248 -46.33 7.70 5.90
CA GLU A 248 -46.61 8.91 5.12
C GLU A 248 -45.80 8.96 3.82
N ARG A 249 -46.39 9.46 2.73
CA ARG A 249 -45.69 9.58 1.44
C ARG A 249 -44.64 10.69 1.48
N VAL A 250 -43.45 10.37 0.99
CA VAL A 250 -42.32 11.30 0.93
C VAL A 250 -41.80 11.46 -0.50
N PHE A 251 -41.29 12.64 -0.81
CA PHE A 251 -40.64 12.91 -2.10
C PHE A 251 -39.20 13.36 -1.85
N TYR A 252 -38.24 12.58 -2.35
CA TYR A 252 -36.83 12.93 -2.22
C TYR A 252 -36.49 14.10 -3.14
N THR A 253 -35.95 15.16 -2.54
CA THR A 253 -35.47 16.34 -3.27
C THR A 253 -33.96 16.31 -3.45
N ASP A 254 -33.24 15.70 -2.50
CA ASP A 254 -31.81 15.51 -2.59
C ASP A 254 -31.42 14.12 -2.07
N ILE A 255 -31.13 13.22 -3.02
CA ILE A 255 -30.68 11.85 -2.75
C ILE A 255 -29.31 11.85 -2.08
N ALA A 256 -28.46 12.87 -2.32
CA ALA A 256 -27.17 12.90 -1.67
C ALA A 256 -27.37 13.03 -0.16
N ASN A 257 -28.07 14.07 0.28
CA ASN A 257 -28.26 14.32 1.71
C ASN A 257 -29.38 13.49 2.36
N GLY A 258 -30.15 12.75 1.55
CA GLY A 258 -31.34 12.05 2.02
C GLY A 258 -32.45 13.02 2.42
N ASN A 259 -32.43 14.25 1.90
CA ASN A 259 -33.47 15.23 2.20
C ASN A 259 -34.72 14.88 1.40
N PHE A 260 -35.84 14.84 2.10
CA PHE A 260 -37.15 14.62 1.52
C PHE A 260 -38.12 15.69 2.03
N LEU A 261 -39.12 15.99 1.22
CA LEU A 261 -40.23 16.84 1.61
C LEU A 261 -41.42 15.93 1.94
N TYR A 262 -41.97 16.10 3.13
CA TYR A 262 -43.37 15.76 3.38
C TYR A 262 -44.16 16.75 2.55
N ARG A 263 -44.73 16.28 1.44
CA ARG A 263 -45.79 17.03 0.79
C ARG A 263 -47.02 16.17 0.83
N THR A 264 -48.00 16.62 1.61
CA THR A 264 -49.38 16.25 1.33
C THR A 264 -49.67 16.63 -0.12
N GLU A 265 -50.41 15.80 -0.86
CA GLU A 265 -50.79 16.12 -2.26
C GLU A 265 -51.36 17.55 -2.35
N THR A 266 -52.00 18.05 -1.29
CA THR A 266 -52.51 19.43 -1.14
C THR A 266 -51.47 20.56 -1.19
N GLU A 267 -50.22 20.38 -0.78
CA GLU A 267 -49.19 21.43 -0.79
C GLU A 267 -48.36 21.47 -2.08
N LEU A 268 -48.21 20.33 -2.76
CA LEU A 268 -47.60 20.26 -4.10
C LEU A 268 -48.50 20.89 -5.16
N PHE A 269 -49.81 20.87 -4.90
CA PHE A 269 -50.81 21.09 -5.94
C PHE A 269 -51.85 22.15 -5.59
N GLY A 270 -51.93 22.61 -4.34
CA GLY A 270 -52.97 23.52 -3.85
C GLY A 270 -54.31 22.80 -3.65
N LYS A 271 -54.99 23.05 -2.51
CA LYS A 271 -56.30 22.43 -2.14
C LYS A 271 -57.33 22.48 -3.28
N HIS A 272 -57.39 23.58 -4.04
CA HIS A 272 -58.36 23.75 -5.14
C HIS A 272 -58.02 22.99 -6.44
N ARG A 273 -56.76 22.60 -6.66
CA ARG A 273 -56.31 21.93 -7.89
C ARG A 273 -56.38 20.41 -7.77
N LEU A 274 -56.41 19.85 -6.56
CA LEU A 274 -56.59 18.42 -6.32
C LEU A 274 -57.97 17.90 -6.67
N GLN A 275 -59.01 18.68 -6.37
CA GLN A 275 -60.40 18.32 -6.65
C GLN A 275 -60.72 18.29 -8.15
N ARG A 276 -59.90 18.95 -8.99
CA ARG A 276 -60.05 18.96 -10.47
C ARG A 276 -59.05 18.06 -11.21
N MET A 277 -58.14 17.39 -10.50
CA MET A 277 -57.13 16.55 -11.15
C MET A 277 -57.70 15.16 -11.44
N THR A 278 -57.92 14.89 -12.73
CA THR A 278 -58.20 13.56 -13.25
C THR A 278 -57.08 12.57 -12.91
N GLN A 279 -57.42 11.29 -12.77
CA GLN A 279 -56.47 10.21 -12.47
C GLN A 279 -55.29 10.15 -13.47
N SER A 280 -55.52 10.57 -14.72
CA SER A 280 -54.50 10.76 -15.77
C SER A 280 -53.41 11.77 -15.37
N ASN A 281 -53.81 12.96 -14.90
CA ASN A 281 -52.87 14.01 -14.47
C ASN A 281 -52.04 13.63 -13.24
N ARG A 282 -52.58 12.79 -12.35
CA ARG A 282 -51.82 12.24 -11.23
C ARG A 282 -50.71 11.31 -11.73
N ARG A 283 -51.04 10.36 -12.61
CA ARG A 283 -50.06 9.43 -13.20
C ARG A 283 -48.94 10.15 -13.93
N GLU A 284 -49.26 11.20 -14.69
CA GLU A 284 -48.28 12.01 -15.41
C GLU A 284 -47.24 12.63 -14.46
N LYS A 285 -47.69 13.18 -13.33
CA LYS A 285 -46.79 13.80 -12.33
C LYS A 285 -45.93 12.79 -11.60
N TYR A 286 -46.44 11.57 -11.34
CA TYR A 286 -45.62 10.50 -10.79
C TYR A 286 -44.50 10.08 -11.74
N LYS A 287 -44.77 9.98 -13.04
CA LYS A 287 -43.73 9.73 -14.05
C LYS A 287 -42.65 10.83 -14.04
N ILE A 288 -43.06 12.09 -13.88
CA ILE A 288 -42.13 13.22 -13.78
C ILE A 288 -41.25 13.08 -12.53
N TYR A 289 -41.83 12.80 -11.36
CA TYR A 289 -41.07 12.57 -10.13
C TYR A 289 -40.08 11.41 -10.27
N GLU A 290 -40.54 10.26 -10.77
CA GLU A 290 -39.72 9.07 -10.96
C GLU A 290 -38.51 9.36 -11.86
N LYS A 291 -38.72 10.12 -12.94
CA LYS A 291 -37.64 10.58 -13.82
C LYS A 291 -36.63 11.46 -13.08
N TYR A 292 -37.08 12.42 -12.27
CA TYR A 292 -36.18 13.25 -11.46
C TYR A 292 -35.41 12.45 -10.40
N PHE A 293 -36.08 11.49 -9.76
CA PHE A 293 -35.49 10.61 -8.76
C PHE A 293 -34.37 9.75 -9.37
N VAL A 294 -34.66 9.03 -10.46
CA VAL A 294 -33.66 8.21 -11.14
C VAL A 294 -32.52 9.06 -11.71
N ARG A 295 -32.82 10.24 -12.25
CA ARG A 295 -31.76 11.19 -12.68
C ARG A 295 -30.85 11.59 -11.52
N GLY A 296 -31.39 11.81 -10.33
CA GLY A 296 -30.60 12.09 -9.13
C GLY A 296 -29.70 10.92 -8.72
N ILE A 297 -30.18 9.67 -8.81
CA ILE A 297 -29.38 8.46 -8.61
C ILE A 297 -28.22 8.40 -9.62
N ILE A 298 -28.50 8.64 -10.90
CA ILE A 298 -27.49 8.62 -11.97
C ILE A 298 -26.41 9.68 -11.73
N ILE A 299 -26.82 10.93 -11.43
CA ILE A 299 -25.88 12.02 -11.13
C ILE A 299 -25.02 11.65 -9.92
N ARG A 300 -25.62 11.03 -8.90
CA ARG A 300 -24.90 10.59 -7.71
C ARG A 300 -23.89 9.49 -8.04
N HIS A 301 -24.30 8.47 -8.79
CA HIS A 301 -23.43 7.39 -9.26
C HIS A 301 -22.25 7.92 -10.07
N GLN A 302 -22.48 8.87 -10.98
CA GLN A 302 -21.41 9.52 -11.77
C GLN A 302 -20.41 10.26 -10.89
N LYS A 303 -20.86 10.95 -9.82
CA LYS A 303 -19.96 11.59 -8.85
C LYS A 303 -19.09 10.56 -8.12
N LEU A 304 -19.66 9.42 -7.73
CA LEU A 304 -18.91 8.34 -7.08
C LEU A 304 -17.86 7.72 -8.03
N ILE A 305 -18.22 7.47 -9.29
CA ILE A 305 -17.29 6.98 -10.32
C ILE A 305 -16.15 7.99 -10.52
N SER A 306 -16.47 9.27 -10.70
CA SER A 306 -15.46 10.31 -10.91
C SER A 306 -14.50 10.41 -9.73
N CYS A 307 -15.00 10.28 -8.49
CA CYS A 307 -14.16 10.23 -7.31
C CYS A 307 -13.28 8.98 -7.27
N LYS A 308 -13.83 7.82 -7.58
CA LYS A 308 -13.07 6.58 -7.67
C LYS A 308 -11.95 6.70 -8.69
N GLN A 309 -12.21 7.26 -9.86
CA GLN A 309 -11.20 7.49 -10.90
C GLN A 309 -10.08 8.40 -10.40
N ARG A 310 -10.40 9.53 -9.76
CA ARG A 310 -9.36 10.40 -9.18
C ARG A 310 -8.55 9.70 -8.09
N TYR A 311 -9.20 8.87 -7.28
CA TYR A 311 -8.52 8.05 -6.28
C TYR A 311 -7.61 7.01 -6.94
N GLN A 312 -8.09 6.33 -7.98
CA GLN A 312 -7.31 5.40 -8.80
C GLN A 312 -6.08 6.09 -9.39
N ASP A 313 -6.24 7.25 -10.03
CA ASP A 313 -5.14 8.01 -10.63
C ASP A 313 -4.10 8.41 -9.58
N LEU A 314 -4.55 8.79 -8.38
CA LEU A 314 -3.66 9.08 -7.26
C LEU A 314 -2.88 7.83 -6.83
N MET A 315 -3.55 6.70 -6.60
CA MET A 315 -2.89 5.47 -6.17
C MET A 315 -1.96 4.92 -7.26
N SER A 316 -2.40 4.89 -8.52
CA SER A 316 -1.55 4.56 -9.67
C SER A 316 -0.32 5.45 -9.72
N SER A 317 -0.44 6.77 -9.52
CA SER A 317 0.72 7.65 -9.50
C SER A 317 1.71 7.36 -8.37
N LEU A 318 1.23 6.83 -7.24
CA LEU A 318 2.06 6.45 -6.09
C LEU A 318 2.73 5.09 -6.30
N PHE A 319 2.09 4.14 -6.98
CA PHE A 319 2.53 2.73 -7.05
C PHE A 319 3.06 2.26 -8.42
N ASP A 320 2.61 2.86 -9.54
CA ASP A 320 2.99 2.43 -10.90
C ASP A 320 4.45 2.79 -11.26
N ASN A 321 5.00 3.84 -10.64
CA ASN A 321 6.36 4.31 -10.88
C ASN A 321 7.40 3.48 -10.10
N LEU A 322 7.58 2.20 -10.46
CA LEU A 322 8.63 1.29 -9.95
C LEU A 322 8.42 0.71 -8.54
N MET A 323 7.23 0.80 -7.96
CA MET A 323 7.03 0.44 -6.54
C MET A 323 6.47 -0.95 -6.35
N LEU A 324 5.69 -1.42 -7.33
CA LEU A 324 4.99 -2.70 -7.23
C LEU A 324 5.97 -3.89 -7.23
N VAL A 325 7.04 -3.83 -8.01
CA VAL A 325 8.07 -4.90 -8.04
C VAL A 325 8.83 -4.99 -6.71
N PRO A 326 9.36 -3.91 -6.13
CA PRO A 326 9.92 -3.92 -4.77
C PRO A 326 8.93 -4.41 -3.71
N VAL A 327 7.66 -3.98 -3.75
CA VAL A 327 6.63 -4.43 -2.80
C VAL A 327 6.43 -5.94 -2.90
N PHE A 328 6.33 -6.46 -4.12
CA PHE A 328 6.23 -7.91 -4.35
C PHE A 328 7.47 -8.66 -3.84
N ALA A 329 8.68 -8.16 -4.14
CA ALA A 329 9.92 -8.74 -3.65
C ALA A 329 9.99 -8.74 -2.11
N MET A 330 9.54 -7.66 -1.47
CA MET A 330 9.46 -7.55 -0.01
C MET A 330 8.56 -8.63 0.59
N VAL A 331 7.40 -8.89 0.00
CA VAL A 331 6.49 -9.96 0.46
C VAL A 331 7.20 -11.32 0.35
N VAL A 332 7.83 -11.62 -0.78
CA VAL A 332 8.55 -12.88 -0.99
C VAL A 332 9.70 -13.05 0.00
N ILE A 333 10.47 -11.99 0.23
CA ILE A 333 11.60 -11.99 1.18
C ILE A 333 11.10 -12.16 2.62
N ALA A 334 10.06 -11.45 3.03
CA ALA A 334 9.48 -11.60 4.37
C ALA A 334 8.96 -13.03 4.60
N PHE A 335 8.29 -13.62 3.60
CA PHE A 335 7.90 -15.02 3.63
C PHE A 335 9.11 -15.94 3.79
N TYR A 336 10.17 -15.73 3.00
CA TYR A 336 11.40 -16.52 3.10
C TYR A 336 12.01 -16.44 4.51
N GLN A 337 12.16 -15.23 5.05
CA GLN A 337 12.74 -15.01 6.37
C GLN A 337 11.92 -15.72 7.47
N MET A 338 10.59 -15.63 7.42
CA MET A 338 9.70 -16.30 8.36
C MET A 338 9.86 -17.83 8.38
N PHE A 339 10.04 -18.46 7.20
CA PHE A 339 10.16 -19.91 7.08
C PHE A 339 11.58 -20.42 7.35
N PHE A 340 12.60 -19.67 6.96
CA PHE A 340 14.00 -20.08 7.07
C PHE A 340 14.57 -19.78 8.46
N LEU A 341 14.20 -18.66 9.07
CA LEU A 341 14.66 -18.25 10.40
C LEU A 341 13.72 -18.72 11.52
N ARG A 342 13.03 -19.85 11.30
CA ARG A 342 12.05 -20.39 12.25
C ARG A 342 12.66 -20.58 13.65
N ASP A 343 13.88 -21.06 13.72
CA ASP A 343 14.57 -21.30 15.01
C ASP A 343 14.90 -19.99 15.75
N GLN A 344 14.95 -18.87 15.03
CA GLN A 344 15.17 -17.54 15.61
C GLN A 344 13.87 -16.86 16.06
N LEU A 345 12.68 -17.41 15.78
CA LEU A 345 11.38 -16.83 16.21
C LEU A 345 11.25 -16.63 17.72
N PHE A 346 11.97 -17.43 18.52
CA PHE A 346 12.00 -17.30 19.98
C PHE A 346 12.93 -16.20 20.48
N THR A 347 13.64 -15.51 19.58
CA THR A 347 14.52 -14.38 19.90
C THR A 347 13.87 -13.06 19.52
N VAL A 348 14.43 -11.95 20.03
CA VAL A 348 13.97 -10.59 19.70
C VAL A 348 13.96 -10.33 18.18
N GLU A 349 14.96 -10.85 17.47
CA GLU A 349 15.10 -10.72 16.02
C GLU A 349 13.96 -11.41 15.26
N GLY A 350 13.57 -12.59 15.72
CA GLY A 350 12.44 -13.31 15.13
C GLY A 350 11.09 -12.63 15.36
N VAL A 351 10.90 -11.99 16.52
CA VAL A 351 9.70 -11.19 16.80
C VAL A 351 9.61 -9.98 15.87
N LYS A 352 10.73 -9.31 15.59
CA LYS A 352 10.78 -8.20 14.62
C LYS A 352 10.36 -8.66 13.22
N ILE A 353 10.96 -9.75 12.72
CA ILE A 353 10.64 -10.31 11.40
C ILE A 353 9.15 -10.68 11.31
N LEU A 354 8.58 -11.25 12.37
CA LEU A 354 7.15 -11.54 12.43
C LEU A 354 6.29 -10.27 12.32
N ILE A 355 6.67 -9.19 13.01
CA ILE A 355 5.95 -7.92 12.93
C ILE A 355 6.06 -7.32 11.52
N GLU A 356 7.25 -7.32 10.91
CA GLU A 356 7.48 -6.86 9.53
C GLU A 356 6.61 -7.62 8.53
N PHE A 357 6.56 -8.95 8.67
CA PHE A 357 5.68 -9.82 7.89
C PHE A 357 4.19 -9.48 8.07
N LEU A 358 3.74 -9.33 9.32
CA LEU A 358 2.35 -8.98 9.63
C LEU A 358 1.96 -7.62 9.03
N ILE A 359 2.86 -6.64 9.06
CA ILE A 359 2.64 -5.34 8.44
C ILE A 359 2.40 -5.49 6.94
N MET A 360 3.27 -6.23 6.24
CA MET A 360 3.12 -6.44 4.80
C MET A 360 1.80 -7.13 4.47
N VAL A 361 1.45 -8.21 5.17
CA VAL A 361 0.19 -8.94 4.93
C VAL A 361 -1.03 -8.06 5.22
N VAL A 362 -1.03 -7.32 6.32
CA VAL A 362 -2.16 -6.46 6.71
C VAL A 362 -2.38 -5.36 5.67
N VAL A 363 -1.34 -4.69 5.19
CA VAL A 363 -1.49 -3.63 4.17
C VAL A 363 -2.04 -4.19 2.87
N GLU A 364 -1.44 -5.27 2.38
CA GLU A 364 -1.85 -5.86 1.11
C GLU A 364 -3.28 -6.39 1.18
N SER A 365 -3.66 -6.99 2.32
CA SER A 365 -5.04 -7.38 2.58
C SER A 365 -5.99 -6.18 2.59
N GLN A 366 -5.59 -5.03 3.14
CA GLN A 366 -6.41 -3.81 3.11
C GLN A 366 -6.59 -3.29 1.68
N PHE A 367 -5.56 -3.35 0.83
CA PHE A 367 -5.62 -2.95 -0.58
C PHE A 367 -6.59 -3.80 -1.37
N VAL A 368 -6.47 -5.10 -1.22
CA VAL A 368 -7.34 -6.05 -1.89
C VAL A 368 -8.77 -5.96 -1.38
N GLU A 369 -9.00 -5.95 -0.06
CA GLU A 369 -10.33 -5.84 0.54
C GLU A 369 -11.08 -4.60 0.06
N VAL A 370 -10.39 -3.46 0.00
CA VAL A 370 -10.96 -2.20 -0.50
C VAL A 370 -11.30 -2.31 -1.99
N SER A 371 -10.40 -2.90 -2.78
CA SER A 371 -10.59 -3.06 -4.22
C SER A 371 -11.76 -4.00 -4.55
N GLU A 372 -11.88 -5.11 -3.82
CA GLU A 372 -12.97 -6.08 -3.94
C GLU A 372 -14.30 -5.43 -3.58
N LYS A 373 -14.37 -4.72 -2.45
CA LYS A 373 -15.56 -3.98 -2.05
C LYS A 373 -16.02 -2.95 -3.08
N MET A 374 -15.11 -2.29 -3.79
CA MET A 374 -15.47 -1.36 -4.86
C MET A 374 -16.11 -2.07 -6.06
N ASP A 375 -15.71 -3.30 -6.35
CA ASP A 375 -16.31 -4.14 -7.40
C ASP A 375 -17.64 -4.72 -6.94
N ASP A 376 -17.70 -5.29 -5.74
CA ASP A 376 -18.92 -5.79 -5.11
C ASP A 376 -20.02 -4.72 -5.08
N CYS A 377 -19.66 -3.45 -4.86
CA CYS A 377 -20.59 -2.33 -4.92
C CYS A 377 -21.21 -2.14 -6.32
N HIS A 378 -20.45 -2.33 -7.39
CA HIS A 378 -20.98 -2.26 -8.75
C HIS A 378 -21.90 -3.45 -9.05
N GLN A 379 -21.52 -4.66 -8.63
CA GLN A 379 -22.37 -5.84 -8.75
C GLN A 379 -23.65 -5.66 -7.93
N ALA A 380 -23.55 -5.14 -6.71
CA ALA A 380 -24.69 -4.84 -5.84
C ALA A 380 -25.65 -3.85 -6.49
N ILE A 381 -25.17 -2.82 -7.19
CA ILE A 381 -26.05 -1.91 -7.95
C ILE A 381 -26.85 -2.69 -9.01
N VAL A 382 -26.21 -3.56 -9.79
CA VAL A 382 -26.90 -4.35 -10.83
C VAL A 382 -27.96 -5.26 -10.22
N THR A 383 -27.61 -5.99 -9.16
CA THR A 383 -28.54 -6.86 -8.44
C THR A 383 -29.70 -6.05 -7.85
N THR A 384 -29.39 -4.91 -7.24
CA THR A 384 -30.40 -4.04 -6.60
C THR A 384 -31.36 -3.42 -7.62
N ILE A 385 -30.87 -3.03 -8.81
CA ILE A 385 -31.75 -2.58 -9.89
C ILE A 385 -32.65 -3.75 -10.32
N SER A 386 -32.10 -4.95 -10.46
CA SER A 386 -32.85 -6.14 -10.89
C SER A 386 -33.95 -6.54 -9.90
N GLU A 387 -33.71 -6.36 -8.59
CA GLU A 387 -34.67 -6.60 -7.50
C GLU A 387 -35.68 -5.45 -7.28
N SER A 388 -35.44 -4.29 -7.89
CA SER A 388 -36.35 -3.14 -7.80
C SER A 388 -37.57 -3.31 -8.70
N ASN A 389 -38.59 -2.47 -8.52
CA ASN A 389 -39.78 -2.48 -9.36
C ASN A 389 -39.59 -1.71 -10.68
N TRP A 390 -38.39 -1.76 -11.27
CA TRP A 390 -38.01 -0.99 -12.45
C TRP A 390 -38.91 -1.24 -13.68
N TYR A 391 -39.53 -2.41 -13.76
CA TYR A 391 -40.48 -2.78 -14.83
C TYR A 391 -41.78 -1.95 -14.78
N LEU A 392 -42.13 -1.37 -13.62
CA LEU A 392 -43.27 -0.46 -13.46
C LEU A 392 -42.93 0.99 -13.88
N CYS A 393 -41.65 1.31 -14.07
CA CYS A 393 -41.21 2.65 -14.41
C CYS A 393 -41.58 3.05 -15.86
N ALA A 394 -41.59 4.37 -16.10
CA ALA A 394 -41.76 4.89 -17.45
C ALA A 394 -40.69 4.33 -18.44
N PRO A 395 -41.01 4.14 -19.74
CA PRO A 395 -40.07 3.58 -20.73
C PRO A 395 -38.72 4.31 -20.81
N GLU A 396 -38.72 5.64 -20.68
CA GLU A 396 -37.50 6.46 -20.65
C GLU A 396 -36.61 6.09 -19.46
N VAL A 397 -37.20 5.98 -18.27
CA VAL A 397 -36.50 5.62 -17.04
C VAL A 397 -35.91 4.21 -17.14
N ARG A 398 -36.64 3.27 -17.72
CA ARG A 398 -36.13 1.90 -17.97
C ARG A 398 -34.91 1.92 -18.88
N ARG A 399 -34.90 2.75 -19.93
CA ARG A 399 -33.75 2.90 -20.83
C ARG A 399 -32.53 3.46 -20.07
N ASP A 400 -32.73 4.47 -19.24
CA ASP A 400 -31.65 5.06 -18.43
C ASP A 400 -31.07 4.03 -17.44
N LEU A 401 -31.92 3.22 -16.80
CA LEU A 401 -31.48 2.14 -15.91
C LEU A 401 -30.68 1.06 -16.65
N CYS A 402 -31.08 0.69 -17.87
CA CYS A 402 -30.31 -0.24 -18.69
C CYS A 402 -28.89 0.29 -18.98
N LEU A 403 -28.72 1.60 -19.16
CA LEU A 403 -27.40 2.22 -19.34
C LEU A 403 -26.56 2.15 -18.05
N VAL A 404 -27.19 2.36 -16.89
CA VAL A 404 -26.52 2.19 -15.58
C VAL A 404 -26.07 0.75 -15.39
N ILE A 405 -26.95 -0.23 -15.63
CA ILE A 405 -26.61 -1.66 -15.54
C ILE A 405 -25.39 -1.97 -16.42
N ARG A 406 -25.42 -1.56 -17.69
CA ARG A 406 -24.31 -1.80 -18.62
C ARG A 406 -22.98 -1.20 -18.14
N ARG A 407 -23.03 -0.04 -17.49
CA ARG A 407 -21.83 0.58 -16.90
C ARG A 407 -21.34 -0.18 -15.66
N CYS A 408 -22.24 -0.62 -14.80
CA CYS A 408 -21.91 -1.36 -13.58
C CYS A 408 -21.44 -2.80 -13.84
N GLN A 409 -21.73 -3.36 -15.02
CA GLN A 409 -21.19 -4.66 -15.46
C GLN A 409 -19.69 -4.64 -15.74
N GLN A 410 -19.06 -3.47 -15.85
CA GLN A 410 -17.61 -3.37 -16.00
C GLN A 410 -16.93 -3.46 -14.63
N PRO A 411 -15.84 -4.24 -14.52
CA PRO A 411 -15.13 -4.41 -13.26
C PRO A 411 -14.60 -3.07 -12.76
N ASN A 412 -14.74 -2.84 -11.45
CA ASN A 412 -14.40 -1.60 -10.79
C ASN A 412 -13.28 -1.74 -9.75
N HIS A 413 -12.55 -2.85 -9.81
CA HIS A 413 -11.32 -3.04 -9.04
C HIS A 413 -10.33 -1.88 -9.22
N LEU A 414 -9.44 -1.77 -8.23
CA LEU A 414 -8.24 -0.98 -8.35
C LEU A 414 -7.25 -1.69 -9.28
N THR A 415 -6.72 -0.94 -10.24
CA THR A 415 -5.83 -1.47 -11.28
C THR A 415 -4.52 -0.69 -11.32
N PHE A 416 -3.41 -1.39 -11.50
CA PHE A 416 -2.06 -0.83 -11.54
C PHE A 416 -1.36 -1.25 -12.82
N LEU A 417 -0.28 -0.54 -13.17
CA LEU A 417 0.53 -0.77 -14.37
C LEU A 417 -0.35 -0.78 -15.64
N SER A 418 -1.16 0.26 -15.80
CA SER A 418 -2.09 0.42 -16.94
C SER A 418 -3.08 -0.75 -17.11
N GLY A 419 -3.43 -1.45 -16.03
CA GLY A 419 -4.40 -2.54 -16.04
C GLY A 419 -3.81 -3.94 -16.02
N LEU A 420 -2.48 -4.08 -16.04
CA LEU A 420 -1.80 -5.38 -15.94
C LEU A 420 -2.10 -6.08 -14.62
N LEU A 421 -2.14 -5.31 -13.53
CA LEU A 421 -2.36 -5.84 -12.19
C LEU A 421 -3.68 -5.36 -11.63
N VAL A 422 -4.54 -6.31 -11.30
CA VAL A 422 -5.82 -6.07 -10.66
C VAL A 422 -5.72 -6.47 -9.20
N MET A 423 -6.01 -5.55 -8.29
CA MET A 423 -6.04 -5.86 -6.85
C MET A 423 -7.30 -6.66 -6.55
N ASN A 424 -7.16 -7.96 -6.41
CA ASN A 424 -8.23 -8.87 -6.03
C ASN A 424 -7.67 -9.98 -5.12
N HIS A 425 -8.52 -10.79 -4.51
CA HIS A 425 -8.08 -11.88 -3.63
C HIS A 425 -7.20 -12.90 -4.35
N SER A 426 -7.39 -13.06 -5.66
CA SER A 426 -6.56 -13.96 -6.47
C SER A 426 -5.09 -13.51 -6.51
N LEU A 427 -4.82 -12.21 -6.43
CA LEU A 427 -3.46 -11.66 -6.39
C LEU A 427 -2.72 -12.09 -5.13
N ILE A 428 -3.36 -12.01 -3.95
CA ILE A 428 -2.76 -12.48 -2.69
C ILE A 428 -2.44 -13.97 -2.78
N VAL A 429 -3.37 -14.78 -3.29
CA VAL A 429 -3.15 -16.23 -3.46
C VAL A 429 -1.98 -16.49 -4.42
N TYR A 430 -1.88 -15.74 -5.51
CA TYR A 430 -0.76 -15.84 -6.44
C TYR A 430 0.58 -15.49 -5.76
N TRP A 431 0.62 -14.41 -4.98
CA TRP A 431 1.82 -14.03 -4.24
C TRP A 431 2.23 -15.08 -3.23
N LEU A 432 1.28 -15.63 -2.46
CA LEU A 432 1.56 -16.71 -1.51
C LEU A 432 2.15 -17.93 -2.23
N ARG A 433 1.54 -18.38 -3.33
CA ARG A 433 2.02 -19.52 -4.13
C ARG A 433 3.42 -19.28 -4.69
N PHE A 434 3.67 -18.08 -5.19
CA PHE A 434 4.99 -17.71 -5.69
C PHE A 434 6.02 -17.71 -4.57
N SER A 435 5.72 -17.11 -3.41
CA SER A 435 6.59 -17.11 -2.23
C SER A 435 6.92 -18.55 -1.77
N PHE A 436 5.94 -19.46 -1.73
CA PHE A 436 6.19 -20.86 -1.42
C PHE A 436 7.10 -21.55 -2.45
N SER A 437 6.87 -21.29 -3.74
CA SER A 437 7.69 -21.85 -4.82
C SER A 437 9.13 -21.34 -4.74
N PHE A 438 9.30 -20.04 -4.45
CA PHE A 438 10.60 -19.42 -4.22
C PHE A 438 11.32 -20.03 -3.01
N ILE A 439 10.64 -20.21 -1.89
CA ILE A 439 11.21 -20.85 -0.70
C ILE A 439 11.68 -22.28 -1.02
N ASN A 440 10.87 -23.07 -1.73
CA ASN A 440 11.24 -24.43 -2.11
C ASN A 440 12.46 -24.44 -3.03
N PHE A 441 12.53 -23.51 -3.99
CA PHE A 441 13.68 -23.35 -4.87
C PHE A 441 14.96 -23.03 -4.10
N MET A 442 14.90 -22.09 -3.15
CA MET A 442 16.05 -21.71 -2.33
C MET A 442 16.54 -22.88 -1.46
N LYS A 443 15.61 -23.64 -0.85
CA LYS A 443 15.95 -24.83 -0.05
C LYS A 443 16.69 -25.90 -0.85
N VAL A 444 16.23 -26.18 -2.08
CA VAL A 444 16.90 -27.16 -2.95
C VAL A 444 18.31 -26.71 -3.31
N THR A 445 18.46 -25.42 -3.63
CA THR A 445 19.75 -24.82 -4.00
C THR A 445 20.77 -24.90 -2.86
N GLU A 446 20.33 -24.64 -1.63
CA GLU A 446 21.19 -24.72 -0.44
C GLU A 446 21.65 -26.16 -0.16
N VAL A 447 20.75 -27.15 -0.26
CA VAL A 447 21.11 -28.56 -0.11
C VAL A 447 22.13 -28.98 -1.16
N GLN A 448 21.96 -28.56 -2.42
CA GLN A 448 22.92 -28.83 -3.49
C GLN A 448 24.28 -28.18 -3.22
N ALA A 449 24.31 -26.94 -2.72
CA ALA A 449 25.57 -26.26 -2.36
C ALA A 449 26.31 -26.98 -1.21
N VAL A 450 25.58 -27.49 -0.21
CA VAL A 450 26.16 -28.29 0.88
C VAL A 450 26.72 -29.61 0.37
N ILE A 451 26.04 -30.29 -0.56
CA ILE A 451 26.55 -31.53 -1.16
C ILE A 451 27.84 -31.25 -1.95
N LEU A 452 27.85 -30.25 -2.82
CA LEU A 452 29.02 -29.87 -3.62
C LEU A 452 30.22 -29.45 -2.77
N SER A 453 29.99 -28.75 -1.65
CA SER A 453 31.07 -28.40 -0.72
C SER A 453 31.64 -29.59 0.03
N LYS A 454 30.80 -30.58 0.40
CA LYS A 454 31.25 -31.84 1.01
C LYS A 454 32.05 -32.69 0.03
N ASP A 455 31.59 -32.78 -1.23
CA ASP A 455 32.30 -33.52 -2.27
C ASP A 455 33.66 -32.87 -2.61
N SER A 456 33.71 -31.54 -2.61
CA SER A 456 34.97 -30.79 -2.78
C SER A 456 35.95 -31.00 -1.62
N GLN A 457 35.46 -31.19 -0.39
CA GLN A 457 36.30 -31.54 0.76
C GLN A 457 36.71 -33.02 0.78
N ALA A 458 35.88 -33.92 0.25
CA ALA A 458 36.20 -35.34 0.10
C ALA A 458 37.25 -35.61 -0.99
N LEU A 459 37.40 -34.71 -1.97
CA LEU A 459 38.40 -34.78 -3.04
C LEU A 459 39.76 -34.16 -2.67
N LEU A 460 39.92 -33.57 -1.48
CA LEU A 460 41.22 -33.10 -0.99
C LEU A 460 41.97 -34.29 -0.36
N PRO A 461 43.13 -34.71 -0.91
CA PRO A 461 43.87 -35.84 -0.36
C PRO A 461 44.38 -35.53 1.05
N SER A 462 44.34 -36.54 1.92
CA SER A 462 44.80 -36.51 3.31
C SER A 462 46.19 -35.86 3.46
N PRO A 463 46.47 -35.15 4.58
CA PRO A 463 47.71 -34.37 4.76
C PRO A 463 49.02 -35.17 4.80
N THR A 464 48.98 -36.49 4.59
CA THR A 464 50.15 -37.37 4.50
C THR A 464 50.86 -37.37 3.14
N SER A 465 50.34 -36.72 2.09
CA SER A 465 50.98 -36.67 0.77
C SER A 465 51.75 -35.36 0.47
N ARG A 466 51.94 -34.47 1.45
CA ARG A 466 52.72 -33.21 1.29
C ARG A 466 54.24 -33.40 1.17
N LEU A 467 54.76 -34.62 1.21
CA LEU A 467 56.20 -34.90 1.07
C LEU A 467 56.66 -35.21 -0.36
N HIS A 468 55.76 -35.37 -1.34
CA HIS A 468 56.16 -35.66 -2.73
C HIS A 468 55.91 -34.58 -3.77
N VAL A 469 55.19 -33.50 -3.44
CA VAL A 469 54.89 -32.42 -4.41
C VAL A 469 56.01 -31.36 -4.49
N ARG A 470 57.01 -31.39 -3.60
CA ARG A 470 58.17 -30.47 -3.65
C ARG A 470 59.23 -30.79 -4.72
N ARG A 471 58.98 -31.74 -5.64
CA ARG A 471 59.95 -32.16 -6.67
C ARG A 471 59.54 -31.88 -8.12
N ILE A 472 58.37 -31.32 -8.38
CA ILE A 472 57.90 -31.05 -9.77
C ILE A 472 58.02 -29.56 -10.17
N ASP A 473 58.26 -28.65 -9.23
CA ASP A 473 58.44 -27.21 -9.52
C ASP A 473 59.83 -26.80 -10.03
N GLN A 474 60.74 -27.75 -10.31
CA GLN A 474 62.08 -27.45 -10.84
C GLN A 474 62.30 -27.79 -12.32
N LEU A 475 61.27 -28.20 -13.07
CA LEU A 475 61.43 -28.57 -14.49
C LEU A 475 60.47 -27.90 -15.49
N SER A 476 59.74 -26.84 -15.10
CA SER A 476 58.80 -26.13 -16.01
C SER A 476 59.26 -24.73 -16.45
N HIS A 477 60.56 -24.41 -16.36
CA HIS A 477 61.14 -23.21 -16.96
C HIS A 477 62.14 -23.56 -18.08
N ARG A 478 61.69 -24.29 -19.10
CA ARG A 478 62.35 -24.37 -20.43
C ARG A 478 61.44 -25.11 -21.42
N GLY A 479 60.77 -24.38 -22.31
CA GLY A 479 59.98 -25.00 -23.38
C GLY A 479 59.01 -24.06 -24.09
N ARG A 480 59.55 -23.18 -24.93
CA ARG A 480 58.79 -22.36 -25.89
C ARG A 480 58.35 -23.22 -27.09
N ARG A 481 57.12 -22.95 -27.57
CA ARG A 481 56.58 -23.08 -28.95
C ARG A 481 56.20 -24.48 -29.51
N LYS A 482 54.89 -24.55 -29.86
CA LYS A 482 54.19 -25.12 -31.05
C LYS A 482 52.94 -25.84 -30.50
N GLY A 483 51.69 -25.46 -30.79
CA GLY A 483 51.01 -25.40 -32.09
C GLY A 483 49.85 -26.42 -32.07
N PHE A 484 48.69 -26.08 -32.66
CA PHE A 484 47.44 -26.89 -32.78
C PHE A 484 46.63 -27.08 -31.48
N GLY A 485 45.30 -27.02 -31.45
CA GLY A 485 44.24 -26.81 -32.44
C GLY A 485 42.90 -26.86 -31.70
N PHE A 486 41.93 -26.04 -32.11
CA PHE A 486 40.55 -26.07 -31.60
C PHE A 486 39.84 -27.37 -32.01
N PRO A 487 38.87 -27.81 -31.19
CA PRO A 487 37.63 -28.33 -31.74
C PRO A 487 36.42 -27.51 -31.24
N ASP A 488 35.62 -27.12 -32.23
CA ASP A 488 34.22 -26.72 -32.10
C ASP A 488 33.34 -27.88 -31.60
N GLU A 489 32.23 -27.52 -30.95
CA GLU A 489 31.08 -28.31 -30.44
C GLU A 489 30.90 -27.95 -28.96
N VAL A 490 29.86 -27.23 -28.51
CA VAL A 490 28.44 -27.56 -28.61
C VAL A 490 27.62 -26.26 -28.59
N SER A 491 26.94 -26.01 -29.70
CA SER A 491 25.85 -25.04 -29.85
C SER A 491 24.61 -25.84 -30.22
N SER A 492 23.80 -26.21 -29.24
CA SER A 492 22.42 -26.65 -29.46
C SER A 492 21.71 -26.90 -28.13
N TYR A 493 21.07 -25.89 -27.54
CA TYR A 493 19.91 -26.05 -26.65
C TYR A 493 19.29 -24.67 -26.41
N PHE A 494 18.68 -24.09 -27.44
CA PHE A 494 17.59 -23.11 -27.34
C PHE A 494 16.92 -23.01 -28.71
N SER A 495 15.85 -23.78 -28.87
CA SER A 495 14.79 -23.58 -29.87
C SER A 495 13.50 -24.10 -29.26
#